data_AF-A0A9D7Q030-F1
#
_entry.id   AF-A0A9D7Q030-F1
#
_cell.length_a   1.000
_cell.length_b   1.000
_cell.length_c   1.000
_cell.angle_alpha   90.00
_cell.angle_beta   90.00
_cell.angle_gamma   90.00
#
_symmetry.space_group_name_H-M   'P 1'
#
loop_
_entity.id
_entity.type
_entity.pdbx_description
1 polymer ?
#
loop_
_entity_poly.entity_id
_entity_poly.type
_entity_poly.pdbx_seq_one_letter_code
_entity_poly.pdbx_strand_id
1 'polypeptide(L)' 'MKFEDVKCKDVMIHICENLKEDLDSEKCRAIKEHIEHCTSCADYCTSVESTISWYREYDPGFTDDMHQNLLKKLNLE' A
#
# COMPACT_ATOMS: atom_id res chain seq x y z
N MET A 1 20.28 14.47 17.27
CA MET A 1 19.80 14.07 15.93
C MET A 1 18.63 14.98 15.61
N LYS A 2 18.73 15.81 14.57
CA LYS A 2 17.65 16.73 14.18
C LYS A 2 16.81 15.97 13.17
N PHE A 3 15.62 15.53 13.57
CA PHE A 3 14.63 15.03 12.61
C PHE A 3 14.20 16.24 11.79
N GLU A 4 14.56 16.26 10.50
CA GLU A 4 14.03 17.26 9.57
C GLU A 4 12.51 17.12 9.53
N ASP A 5 11.78 18.25 9.46
CA ASP A 5 10.32 18.28 9.44
C ASP A 5 9.78 17.55 8.20
N VAL A 6 9.54 16.25 8.35
CA VAL A 6 8.94 15.39 7.33
C VAL A 6 7.56 15.94 6.99
N LYS A 7 7.33 16.26 5.71
CA LYS A 7 6.03 16.74 5.25
C LYS A 7 5.20 15.57 4.74
N CYS A 8 3.87 15.74 4.78
CA CYS A 8 2.93 14.75 4.27
C CYS A 8 3.20 14.34 2.81
N LYS A 9 3.73 15.26 2.00
CA LYS A 9 4.11 14.99 0.60
C LYS A 9 5.29 14.00 0.52
N ASP A 10 6.25 14.10 1.44
CA ASP A 10 7.43 13.24 1.47
C ASP A 10 7.06 11.81 1.93
N VAL A 11 6.11 11.71 2.87
CA VAL A 11 5.48 10.45 3.30
C VAL A 11 4.80 9.76 2.11
N MET A 12 3.94 10.48 1.38
CA MET A 12 3.23 9.98 0.21
C MET A 12 4.18 9.47 -0.88
N ILE A 13 5.18 10.28 -1.24
CA ILE A 13 6.16 9.93 -2.27
C ILE A 13 6.93 8.69 -1.85
N HIS A 14 7.39 8.63 -0.60
CA HIS A 14 8.19 7.50 -0.15
C HIS A 14 7.39 6.20 -0.10
N ILE A 15 6.15 6.21 0.40
CA ILE A 15 5.27 5.03 0.38
C ILE A 15 5.05 4.55 -1.05
N CYS A 16 4.74 5.47 -1.99
CA CYS A 16 4.49 5.14 -3.39
C CYS A 16 5.74 4.59 -4.12
N GLU A 17 6.93 5.12 -3.83
CA GLU A 17 8.16 4.77 -4.53
C GLU A 17 8.88 3.56 -3.92
N ASN A 18 8.67 3.27 -2.63
CA ASN A 18 9.51 2.32 -1.86
C ASN A 18 8.73 1.14 -1.28
N LEU A 19 7.54 0.83 -1.83
CA LEU A 19 6.74 -0.36 -1.50
C LEU A 19 7.49 -1.71 -1.64
N LYS A 20 8.74 -1.71 -2.11
CA LYS A 20 9.64 -2.87 -2.24
C LYS A 20 11.00 -2.74 -1.53
N GLU A 21 11.30 -1.63 -0.85
CA GLU A 21 12.62 -1.39 -0.24
C GLU A 21 12.66 -1.57 1.29
N ASP A 22 13.88 -1.47 1.85
CA ASP A 22 14.23 -1.71 3.25
C ASP A 22 13.43 -0.84 4.23
N LEU A 23 12.56 -1.50 4.99
CA LEU A 23 11.64 -0.90 5.95
C LEU A 23 12.35 -0.38 7.21
N ASP A 24 13.61 -0.76 7.43
CA ASP A 24 14.40 -0.33 8.60
C ASP A 24 15.26 0.91 8.33
N SER A 25 15.14 1.51 7.14
CA SER A 25 15.85 2.75 6.82
C SER A 25 15.45 3.91 7.74
N GLU A 26 16.37 4.84 7.97
CA GLU A 26 16.14 6.03 8.81
C GLU A 26 14.93 6.86 8.32
N LYS A 27 14.73 6.88 6.99
CA LYS A 27 13.61 7.56 6.34
C LYS A 27 12.27 6.88 6.61
N CYS A 28 12.21 5.54 6.56
CA CYS A 28 11.02 4.78 6.94
C CYS A 28 10.63 5.04 8.40
N ARG A 29 11.61 5.08 9.33
CA ARG A 29 11.35 5.40 10.74
C ARG A 29 10.79 6.80 10.94
N ALA A 30 11.37 7.82 10.29
CA ALA A 30 10.89 9.19 10.39
C ALA A 30 9.46 9.35 9.82
N ILE A 31 9.14 8.61 8.76
CA ILE A 31 7.81 8.59 8.18
C ILE A 31 6.80 7.89 9.09
N LYS A 32 7.18 6.77 9.70
CA LYS A 32 6.34 6.08 10.67
C LYS A 32 6.02 6.99 11.86
N GLU A 33 7.02 7.68 12.39
CA GLU A 33 6.84 8.66 13.47
C GLU A 33 5.90 9.81 13.04
N HIS A 34 6.02 10.31 11.80
CA HIS A 34 5.09 11.31 11.28
C HIS A 34 3.65 10.81 11.20
N ILE A 35 3.43 9.59 10.70
CA ILE A 35 2.09 8.99 10.60
C ILE A 35 1.46 8.83 11.99
N GLU A 36 2.25 8.43 13.00
CA GLU A 36 1.77 8.27 14.38
C GLU A 36 1.32 9.60 15.02
N HIS A 37 1.89 10.74 14.59
CA HIS A 37 1.59 12.06 15.17
C HIS A 37 0.72 12.97 14.28
N CYS A 38 0.47 12.60 13.02
CA CYS A 38 -0.29 13.38 12.06
C CYS A 38 -1.61 12.68 11.71
N THR A 39 -2.73 13.18 12.25
CA THR A 39 -4.07 12.60 12.04
C THR A 39 -4.42 12.47 10.55
N SER A 40 -4.09 13.46 9.73
CA SER A 40 -4.37 13.42 8.28
C SER A 40 -3.64 12.26 7.59
N CYS A 41 -2.38 12.00 7.96
CA CYS A 41 -1.61 10.89 7.39
C CYS A 41 -2.09 9.53 7.94
N ALA A 42 -2.44 9.46 9.23
CA ALA A 42 -3.01 8.27 9.83
C ALA A 42 -4.35 7.88 9.18
N ASP A 43 -5.23 8.85 8.96
CA ASP A 43 -6.53 8.65 8.30
C ASP A 43 -6.33 8.19 6.85
N TYR A 44 -5.38 8.79 6.14
CA TYR A 44 -5.04 8.38 4.78
C TYR A 44 -4.53 6.93 4.72
N CYS A 45 -3.59 6.56 5.59
CA CYS A 45 -3.11 5.18 5.69
C CYS A 45 -4.26 4.21 5.99
N THR A 46 -5.13 4.55 6.93
CA THR A 46 -6.30 3.75 7.29
C THR A 46 -7.26 3.57 6.10
N SER A 47 -7.49 4.64 5.32
CA SER A 47 -8.31 4.58 4.11
C SER A 47 -7.72 3.64 3.06
N VAL A 48 -6.40 3.69 2.87
CA VAL A 48 -5.69 2.80 1.94
C VAL A 48 -5.78 1.35 2.41
N GLU A 49 -5.51 1.09 3.69
CA GLU A 49 -5.63 -0.25 4.30
C GLU A 49 -7.04 -0.82 4.16
N SER A 50 -8.06 -0.01 4.45
CA SER A 50 -9.46 -0.39 4.31
C SER A 50 -9.81 -0.76 2.86
N THR A 51 -9.36 0.07 1.91
CA THR A 51 -9.56 -0.19 0.49
C THR A 51 -8.92 -1.51 0.07
N ILE A 52 -7.68 -1.77 0.50
CA ILE A 52 -6.98 -3.05 0.23
C ILE A 52 -7.74 -4.23 0.84
N SER A 53 -8.22 -4.10 2.09
CA SER A 53 -9.01 -5.15 2.74
C SER A 53 -10.26 -5.48 1.95
N TRP A 54 -11.00 -4.44 1.53
CA TRP A 54 -12.21 -4.62 0.72
C TRP A 54 -11.92 -5.33 -0.60
N TYR A 55 -10.85 -4.98 -1.31
CA TYR A 55 -10.48 -5.68 -2.55
C TYR A 55 -10.01 -7.12 -2.33
N ARG A 56 -9.41 -7.43 -1.18
CA ARG A 56 -8.99 -8.80 -0.84
C ARG A 56 -10.16 -9.69 -0.45
N GLU A 57 -11.13 -9.13 0.27
CA GLU A 57 -12.34 -9.82 0.70
C GLU A 57 -13.41 -9.89 -0.41
N TYR A 58 -13.31 -8.99 -1.40
CA TYR A 58 -14.19 -9.00 -2.55
C TYR A 58 -13.94 -10.25 -3.39
N ASP A 59 -14.84 -11.22 -3.26
CA ASP A 59 -14.96 -12.35 -4.18
C ASP A 59 -15.94 -11.98 -5.30
N PRO A 60 -15.44 -11.72 -6.53
CA PRO A 60 -16.30 -11.42 -7.67
C PRO A 60 -17.08 -12.65 -8.20
N GLY A 61 -16.91 -13.83 -7.59
CA GLY A 61 -17.62 -15.04 -8.00
C GLY A 61 -17.20 -15.49 -9.40
N PHE A 62 -15.90 -15.52 -9.67
CA PHE A 62 -15.38 -16.03 -10.94
C PHE A 62 -15.78 -17.49 -11.12
N THR A 63 -16.48 -17.79 -12.20
CA THR A 63 -16.80 -19.17 -12.54
C THR A 63 -15.56 -19.90 -13.06
N ASP A 64 -15.55 -21.23 -12.94
CA ASP A 64 -14.47 -22.05 -13.49
C ASP A 64 -14.26 -21.79 -14.99
N ASP A 65 -15.33 -21.53 -15.75
CA ASP A 65 -15.25 -21.19 -17.18
C ASP A 65 -14.44 -19.91 -17.42
N MET A 66 -14.67 -18.87 -16.61
CA MET A 66 -13.90 -17.62 -16.69
C MET A 66 -12.44 -17.84 -16.35
N HIS A 67 -12.16 -18.70 -15.36
CA HIS A 67 -10.80 -19.05 -14.96
C HIS A 67 -10.07 -19.80 -16.09
N GLN A 68 -10.70 -20.82 -16.69
CA GLN A 68 -10.13 -21.56 -17.82
C GLN A 68 -9.93 -20.67 -19.05
N ASN A 69 -10.89 -19.79 -19.36
CA ASN A 69 -10.74 -18.83 -20.46
C ASN A 69 -9.55 -17.87 -20.23
N LEU A 70 -9.31 -17.45 -18.99
CA LEU A 70 -8.14 -16.64 -18.66
C LEU A 70 -6.84 -17.43 -18.87
N LEU A 71 -6.76 -18.67 -18.38
CA LEU A 71 -5.58 -19.52 -18.56
C LEU A 71 -5.27 -19.77 -20.05
N LYS A 72 -6.29 -20.01 -20.88
CA LYS A 72 -6.17 -20.07 -22.35
C LYS A 72 -5.52 -18.84 -22.93
N LYS A 73 -6.04 -17.66 -22.57
CA LYS A 73 -5.56 -16.38 -23.11
C LYS A 73 -4.14 -16.06 -22.67
N LEU A 74 -3.74 -16.54 -21.50
CA LEU A 74 -2.39 -16.36 -20.97
C LEU A 74 -1.41 -17.46 -21.42
N ASN A 75 -1.87 -18.47 -22.17
CA ASN A 75 -1.09 -19.66 -22.57
C ASN A 75 -0.45 -20.39 -21.37
N LEU A 76 -1.22 -20.56 -20.30
CA LEU A 76 -0.80 -21.25 -19.06
C LEU A 76 -1.46 -22.62 -18.89
N GLU A 77 -2.15 -23.10 -19.92
CA GLU A 77 -2.75 -24.44 -20.01
C GLU A 77 -1.80 -25.46 -20.66
#